data_AF-A0A8H7XYQ1-F1
#
_entry.id   AF-A0A8H7XYQ1-F1
#
_cell.length_a   1.000
_cell.length_b   1.000
_cell.length_c   1.000
_cell.angle_alpha   90.00
_cell.angle_beta   90.00
_cell.angle_gamma   90.00
#
_symmetry.space_group_name_H-M   'P 1'
#
loop_
_entity.id
_entity.type
_entity.pdbx_description
1 polymer ?
#
loop_
_entity_poly.entity_id
_entity_poly.type
_entity_poly.pdbx_seq_one_letter_code
_entity_poly.pdbx_strand_id
1 'polypeptide(L)'
;MSAQNSSPKIPEGYIAIDGPDNIKYVVPRFMIPSLEHDLAVLGSKEDPIVNNADLTRKPNAKQSDSYLTLSGILRVPPENSLTDHEMLALHSEVQALKQSLGISYKDAAHRLYMAEVAKLKVADTDRRYHAYIDRCIAKTLTKLEERHSVREDLGNSE
;
A
#
# COMPACT_ATOMS: atom_id res chain seq x y z
N MET A 1 14.99 24.45 -60.03
CA MET A 1 13.65 24.46 -59.39
C MET A 1 13.86 24.16 -57.92
N SER A 2 13.83 25.18 -57.06
CA SER A 2 14.12 25.03 -55.62
C SER A 2 12.81 24.81 -54.88
N ALA A 3 12.64 23.62 -54.30
CA ALA A 3 11.48 23.28 -53.47
C ALA A 3 11.54 24.05 -52.15
N GLN A 4 10.50 24.84 -51.87
CA GLN A 4 10.28 25.46 -50.57
C GLN A 4 9.96 24.35 -49.56
N ASN A 5 10.87 24.09 -48.61
CA ASN A 5 10.57 23.27 -47.45
C ASN A 5 9.60 24.05 -46.53
N SER A 6 8.31 23.79 -46.64
CA SER A 6 7.32 24.25 -45.67
C SER A 6 7.51 23.47 -44.37
N SER A 7 8.11 24.09 -43.37
CA SER A 7 8.11 23.56 -42.01
C SER A 7 6.66 23.38 -41.53
N PRO A 8 6.36 22.28 -40.80
CA PRO A 8 5.01 22.00 -40.33
C PRO A 8 4.58 23.13 -39.38
N LYS A 9 3.49 23.81 -39.74
CA LYS A 9 2.94 24.97 -39.02
C LYS A 9 2.24 24.46 -37.77
N ILE A 10 2.94 24.47 -36.63
CA ILE A 10 2.40 24.04 -35.34
C ILE A 10 1.22 24.96 -34.96
N PRO A 11 0.03 24.41 -34.62
CA PRO A 11 -1.13 25.20 -34.21
C PRO A 11 -0.87 26.00 -32.93
N GLU A 12 -1.49 27.17 -32.82
CA GLU A 12 -1.41 28.00 -31.62
C GLU A 12 -1.89 27.23 -30.38
N GLY A 13 -1.10 27.26 -29.31
CA GLY A 13 -1.38 26.51 -28.07
C GLY A 13 -0.76 25.11 -28.00
N TYR A 14 0.00 24.68 -29.01
CA TYR A 14 0.76 23.42 -28.99
C TYR A 14 2.26 23.66 -29.05
N ILE A 15 3.03 22.75 -28.46
CA ILE A 15 4.49 22.72 -28.54
C ILE A 15 4.96 21.37 -29.09
N ALA A 16 6.07 21.36 -29.82
CA ALA A 16 6.73 20.12 -30.23
C ALA A 16 7.74 19.72 -29.15
N ILE A 17 7.61 18.51 -28.62
CA ILE A 17 8.52 17.90 -27.65
C ILE A 17 9.21 16.71 -28.33
N ASP A 18 10.51 16.55 -28.09
CA ASP A 18 11.26 15.39 -28.57
C ASP A 18 10.94 14.18 -27.66
N GLY A 19 10.39 13.12 -28.24
CA GLY A 19 10.10 11.88 -27.52
C GLY A 19 11.32 10.95 -27.44
N PRO A 20 11.23 9.85 -26.67
CA PRO A 20 12.34 8.92 -26.42
C PRO A 20 12.90 8.26 -27.70
N ASP A 21 12.11 8.17 -28.75
CA ASP A 21 12.49 7.55 -30.04
C ASP A 21 12.97 8.58 -31.10
N ASN A 22 13.36 9.81 -30.71
CA ASN A 22 13.64 10.93 -31.62
C ASN A 22 12.46 11.35 -32.52
N ILE A 23 11.24 10.95 -32.15
CA ILE A 23 10.00 11.35 -32.84
C ILE A 23 9.47 12.61 -32.16
N LYS A 24 9.14 13.63 -32.95
CA LYS A 24 8.58 14.90 -32.46
C LYS A 24 7.08 14.76 -32.20
N TYR A 25 6.67 14.93 -30.95
CA TYR A 25 5.27 14.92 -30.55
C TYR A 25 4.75 16.34 -30.37
N VAL A 26 3.57 16.62 -30.91
CA VAL A 26 2.91 17.92 -30.77
C VAL A 26 1.91 17.81 -29.62
N VAL A 27 2.17 18.52 -28.53
CA VAL A 27 1.41 18.42 -27.27
C VAL A 27 0.82 19.79 -26.91
N PRO A 28 -0.43 19.85 -26.41
CA PRO A 28 -1.01 21.09 -25.91
C PRO A 28 -0.19 21.69 -24.76
N ARG A 29 0.01 23.01 -24.77
CA ARG A 29 0.85 23.74 -23.81
C ARG A 29 0.41 23.57 -22.35
N PHE A 30 -0.88 23.36 -22.10
CA PHE A 30 -1.39 23.17 -20.74
C PHE A 30 -1.03 21.80 -20.14
N MET A 31 -0.62 20.82 -20.95
CA MET A 31 -0.25 19.48 -20.47
C MET A 31 1.22 19.39 -20.04
N ILE A 32 2.05 20.37 -20.40
CA ILE A 32 3.49 20.36 -20.09
C ILE A 32 3.76 20.24 -18.59
N PRO A 33 3.10 21.01 -17.70
CA PRO A 33 3.40 20.92 -16.26
C PRO A 33 3.11 19.54 -15.68
N SER A 34 2.08 18.85 -16.19
CA SER A 34 1.74 17.49 -15.78
C SER A 34 2.76 16.47 -16.32
N LEU A 35 3.18 16.62 -17.58
CA LEU A 35 4.23 15.78 -18.18
C LEU A 35 5.58 15.93 -17.49
N GLU A 36 5.98 17.16 -17.15
CA GLU A 36 7.22 17.43 -16.42
C GLU A 36 7.17 16.83 -15.00
N HIS A 37 6.02 16.91 -14.34
CA HIS A 37 5.82 16.29 -13.03
C HIS A 37 5.92 14.76 -13.10
N ASP A 38 5.24 14.14 -14.07
CA ASP A 38 5.26 12.68 -14.26
C ASP A 38 6.66 12.17 -14.62
N LEU A 39 7.40 12.90 -15.47
CA LEU A 39 8.78 12.60 -15.81
C LEU A 39 9.73 12.76 -14.61
N ALA A 40 9.54 13.78 -13.78
CA ALA A 40 10.33 13.96 -12.57
C ALA A 40 10.08 12.82 -11.55
N VAL A 41 8.85 12.33 -11.45
CA VAL A 41 8.46 11.18 -10.61
C VAL A 41 9.02 9.87 -11.15
N LEU A 42 9.12 9.72 -12.47
CA LEU A 42 9.74 8.55 -13.12
C LEU A 42 11.27 8.57 -12.99
N GLY A 43 11.90 9.72 -13.21
CA GLY A 43 13.36 9.87 -13.10
C GLY A 43 13.90 9.72 -11.67
N SER A 44 13.04 9.82 -10.66
CA SER A 44 13.39 9.52 -9.26
C SER A 44 13.19 8.04 -8.87
N LYS A 45 12.78 7.18 -9.82
CA LYS A 45 12.56 5.73 -9.62
C LYS A 45 13.56 4.82 -10.37
N GLU A 46 14.48 5.35 -11.16
CA GLU A 46 15.63 4.59 -11.70
C GLU A 46 16.76 4.67 -10.65
N ASP A 47 17.05 3.65 -9.85
CA ASP A 47 17.67 2.38 -10.26
C ASP A 47 16.96 1.13 -9.67
N PRO A 48 16.98 0.00 -10.40
CA PRO A 48 17.96 -1.01 -10.01
C PRO A 48 18.62 -1.72 -11.20
N ILE A 49 19.96 -1.70 -11.18
CA ILE A 49 20.77 -2.66 -11.93
C ILE A 49 20.52 -4.07 -11.36
N VAL A 50 20.18 -4.96 -12.29
CA VAL A 50 19.86 -6.38 -12.17
C VAL A 50 20.92 -7.17 -11.39
N ASN A 51 20.47 -8.03 -10.47
CA ASN A 51 21.14 -9.32 -10.22
C ASN A 51 20.09 -10.40 -9.96
N ASN A 52 20.02 -11.34 -10.90
CA ASN A 52 19.24 -12.57 -10.83
C ASN A 52 19.85 -13.55 -9.81
N ALA A 53 18.97 -14.44 -9.33
CA ALA A 53 19.22 -15.64 -8.54
C ALA A 53 19.43 -15.46 -7.03
N ASP A 54 18.36 -15.67 -6.26
CA ASP A 54 18.38 -16.75 -5.27
C ASP A 54 16.96 -17.21 -4.87
N LEU A 55 16.70 -18.51 -5.04
CA LEU A 55 15.50 -19.22 -4.60
C LEU A 55 15.66 -19.57 -3.11
N THR A 56 15.69 -18.57 -2.21
CA THR A 56 15.52 -18.85 -0.78
C THR A 56 14.67 -17.80 -0.07
N ARG A 57 13.49 -18.26 0.31
CA ARG A 57 12.53 -17.69 1.24
C ARG A 57 13.23 -17.03 2.45
N LYS A 58 13.12 -15.71 2.59
CA LYS A 58 13.28 -14.99 3.87
C LYS A 58 12.07 -14.06 4.07
N PRO A 59 11.24 -14.25 5.10
CA PRO A 59 10.27 -13.24 5.51
C PRO A 59 11.02 -12.28 6.44
N ASN A 60 11.44 -11.13 5.92
CA ASN A 60 11.78 -9.93 6.72
C ASN A 60 12.28 -8.82 5.78
N ALA A 61 11.44 -8.41 4.83
CA ALA A 61 11.53 -7.03 4.37
C ALA A 61 10.81 -6.22 5.45
N LYS A 62 11.58 -5.52 6.29
CA LYS A 62 11.04 -4.46 7.14
C LYS A 62 10.34 -3.48 6.21
N GLN A 63 9.02 -3.58 6.16
CA GLN A 63 8.15 -2.60 5.54
C GLN A 63 8.53 -1.29 6.21
N SER A 64 9.18 -0.39 5.46
CA SER A 64 9.49 0.93 5.95
C SER A 64 8.16 1.61 6.22
N ASP A 65 7.79 1.63 7.49
CA ASP A 65 6.62 2.32 8.06
C ASP A 65 6.79 3.83 7.85
N SER A 66 6.67 4.25 6.59
CA SER A 66 6.79 5.63 6.14
C SER A 66 5.42 6.30 6.28
N TYR A 67 5.06 6.66 7.50
CA TYR A 67 3.82 7.38 7.75
C TYR A 67 3.85 8.78 7.11
N LEU A 68 2.79 9.15 6.39
CA LEU A 68 2.57 10.53 5.97
C LEU A 68 1.97 11.31 7.15
N THR A 69 2.67 12.35 7.59
CA THR A 69 2.19 13.24 8.65
C THR A 69 1.32 14.33 8.03
N LEU A 70 0.00 14.18 8.11
CA LEU A 70 -0.92 15.26 7.76
C LEU A 70 -1.05 16.19 8.97
N SER A 71 -0.64 17.45 8.78
CA SER A 71 -0.81 18.55 9.75
C SER A 71 -0.25 18.28 11.15
N GLY A 72 0.82 17.49 11.26
CA GLY A 72 1.55 17.25 12.52
C GLY A 72 0.85 16.37 13.55
N ILE A 73 -0.36 15.86 13.29
CA ILE A 73 -1.16 15.09 14.26
C ILE A 73 -1.57 13.73 13.70
N LEU A 74 -1.84 13.62 12.40
CA LEU A 74 -2.37 12.40 11.80
C LEU A 74 -1.27 11.65 11.05
N ARG A 75 -0.88 10.49 11.56
CA ARG A 75 -0.03 9.52 10.86
C ARG A 75 -0.91 8.59 10.05
N VAL A 76 -0.97 8.82 8.75
CA VAL A 76 -1.65 7.90 7.82
C VAL A 76 -0.58 6.94 7.29
N PRO A 77 -0.77 5.62 7.43
CA PRO A 77 0.08 4.66 6.72
C PRO A 77 0.10 5.03 5.24
N PRO A 78 1.25 4.95 4.56
CA PRO A 78 1.29 5.25 3.13
C PRO A 78 0.31 4.31 2.44
N GLU A 79 -0.52 4.87 1.55
CA GLU A 79 -1.38 4.08 0.66
C GLU A 79 -0.44 3.16 -0.13
N ASN A 80 -0.28 1.92 0.34
CA ASN A 80 0.43 0.90 -0.40
C ASN A 80 -0.48 0.57 -1.57
N SER A 81 -0.22 1.21 -2.71
CA SER A 81 -0.85 0.83 -3.97
C SER A 81 -0.63 -0.66 -4.15
N LEU A 82 -1.73 -1.41 -4.27
CA LEU A 82 -1.72 -2.85 -4.53
C LEU A 82 -0.73 -3.14 -5.66
N THR A 83 0.07 -4.19 -5.47
CA THR A 83 0.91 -4.68 -6.57
C THR A 83 0.02 -5.17 -7.72
N ASP A 84 0.51 -5.10 -8.95
CA ASP A 84 -0.26 -5.56 -10.12
C ASP A 84 -0.73 -7.02 -9.98
N HIS A 85 0.08 -7.85 -9.33
CA HIS A 85 -0.27 -9.23 -9.02
C HIS A 85 -1.47 -9.33 -8.07
N GLU A 86 -1.51 -8.55 -6.99
CA GLU A 86 -2.64 -8.54 -6.05
C GLU A 86 -3.91 -8.01 -6.71
N MET A 87 -3.77 -7.00 -7.57
CA MET A 87 -4.89 -6.47 -8.34
C MET A 87 -5.46 -7.50 -9.33
N LEU A 88 -4.60 -8.22 -10.05
CA LEU A 88 -4.99 -9.33 -10.93
C LEU A 88 -5.66 -10.47 -10.14
N ALA A 89 -5.12 -10.81 -8.97
CA ALA A 89 -5.69 -11.83 -8.10
C ALA A 89 -7.12 -11.47 -7.66
N LEU A 90 -7.33 -10.24 -7.15
CA LEU A 90 -8.66 -9.74 -6.78
C LEU A 90 -9.63 -9.73 -7.96
N HIS A 91 -9.17 -9.28 -9.13
CA HIS A 91 -9.99 -9.30 -10.34
C HIS A 91 -10.44 -10.72 -10.71
N SER A 92 -9.53 -11.70 -10.65
CA SER A 92 -9.84 -13.10 -10.95
C SER A 92 -10.86 -13.69 -9.98
N GLU A 93 -10.78 -13.32 -8.71
CA GLU A 93 -11.71 -13.78 -7.67
C GLU A 93 -13.10 -13.19 -7.86
N VAL A 94 -13.20 -11.88 -8.12
CA VAL A 94 -14.47 -11.22 -8.44
C VAL A 94 -15.08 -11.82 -9.70
N GLN A 95 -14.27 -12.14 -10.70
CA GLN A 95 -14.74 -12.76 -11.94
C GLN A 95 -15.26 -14.19 -11.72
N ALA A 96 -14.58 -14.99 -10.89
CA ALA A 96 -15.06 -16.31 -10.50
C ALA A 96 -16.40 -16.23 -9.73
N LEU A 97 -16.54 -15.25 -8.85
CA LEU A 97 -17.75 -15.03 -8.06
C LEU A 97 -18.93 -14.55 -8.94
N LYS A 98 -18.64 -13.68 -9.91
CA LYS A 98 -19.58 -13.29 -10.97
C LYS A 98 -20.04 -14.49 -11.80
N GLN A 99 -19.11 -15.34 -12.26
CA GLN A 99 -19.44 -16.50 -13.09
C GLN A 99 -20.25 -17.56 -12.34
N SER A 100 -19.90 -17.82 -11.08
CA SER A 100 -20.60 -18.80 -10.25
C SER A 100 -22.01 -18.39 -9.85
N LEU A 101 -22.23 -17.10 -9.55
CA LEU A 101 -23.53 -16.60 -9.08
C LEU A 101 -24.37 -15.92 -10.17
N GLY A 102 -23.80 -15.65 -11.34
CA GLY A 102 -24.47 -14.93 -12.42
C GLY A 102 -24.79 -13.46 -12.11
N ILE A 103 -24.08 -12.85 -11.16
CA ILE A 103 -24.33 -11.48 -10.69
C ILE A 103 -23.47 -10.44 -11.42
N SER A 104 -23.81 -9.17 -11.27
CA SER A 104 -22.98 -8.08 -11.82
C SER A 104 -21.60 -8.06 -11.15
N TYR A 105 -20.58 -7.61 -11.89
CA TYR A 105 -19.22 -7.47 -11.37
C TYR A 105 -19.18 -6.55 -10.12
N LYS A 106 -19.95 -5.45 -10.16
CA LYS A 106 -20.08 -4.52 -9.03
C LYS A 106 -20.62 -5.20 -7.77
N ASP A 107 -21.65 -6.05 -7.92
CA ASP A 107 -22.24 -6.76 -6.78
C ASP A 107 -21.29 -7.84 -6.24
N ALA A 108 -20.61 -8.57 -7.13
CA ALA A 108 -19.59 -9.55 -6.74
C ALA A 108 -18.44 -8.90 -5.94
N ALA A 109 -17.92 -7.77 -6.43
CA ALA A 109 -16.88 -7.02 -5.73
C ALA A 109 -17.36 -6.50 -4.37
N HIS A 110 -18.57 -5.95 -4.31
CA HIS A 110 -19.15 -5.48 -3.06
C HIS A 110 -19.34 -6.60 -2.03
N ARG A 111 -19.82 -7.78 -2.46
CA ARG A 111 -19.96 -8.95 -1.58
C ARG A 111 -18.62 -9.43 -1.04
N LEU A 112 -17.60 -9.49 -1.89
CA LEU A 112 -16.25 -9.88 -1.50
C LEU A 112 -15.67 -8.90 -0.46
N TYR A 113 -15.85 -7.59 -0.67
CA TYR A 113 -15.48 -6.57 0.31
C TYR A 113 -16.22 -6.73 1.64
N MET A 114 -17.54 -6.93 1.62
CA MET A 114 -18.33 -7.14 2.84
C MET A 114 -17.90 -8.39 3.61
N ALA A 115 -17.56 -9.48 2.90
CA ALA A 115 -17.05 -10.70 3.51
C ALA A 115 -15.72 -10.45 4.22
N GLU A 116 -14.80 -9.70 3.59
CA GLU A 116 -13.50 -9.40 4.18
C GLU A 116 -13.62 -8.46 5.39
N VAL A 117 -14.45 -7.43 5.29
CA VAL A 117 -14.77 -6.54 6.43
C VAL A 117 -15.36 -7.33 7.60
N ALA A 118 -16.21 -8.32 7.33
CA ALA A 118 -16.76 -9.16 8.38
C ALA A 118 -15.67 -10.00 9.07
N LYS A 119 -14.71 -10.58 8.33
CA LYS A 119 -13.56 -11.31 8.90
C LYS A 119 -12.72 -10.40 9.80
N LEU A 120 -12.42 -9.18 9.34
CA LEU A 120 -11.64 -8.21 10.12
C LEU A 120 -12.31 -7.86 11.45
N LYS A 121 -13.64 -7.68 11.44
CA LYS A 121 -14.39 -7.41 12.69
C LYS A 121 -14.29 -8.57 13.69
N VAL A 122 -14.34 -9.81 13.21
CA VAL A 122 -14.18 -10.99 14.07
C VAL A 122 -12.77 -11.05 14.65
N ALA A 123 -11.74 -10.85 13.82
CA ALA A 123 -10.36 -10.80 14.28
C ALA A 123 -10.12 -9.68 15.31
N ASP A 124 -10.74 -8.52 15.13
CA ASP A 124 -10.69 -7.41 16.09
C ASP A 124 -11.34 -7.76 17.43
N THR A 125 -12.48 -8.45 17.43
CA THR A 125 -13.13 -8.89 18.67
C THR A 125 -12.29 -9.94 19.40
N ASP A 126 -11.70 -10.88 18.67
CA ASP A 126 -10.84 -11.91 19.24
C ASP A 126 -9.59 -11.28 19.86
N ARG A 127 -8.96 -10.34 19.15
CA ARG A 127 -7.82 -9.58 19.67
C ARG A 127 -8.15 -8.85 20.96
N ARG A 128 -9.33 -8.22 21.05
CA ARG A 128 -9.78 -7.55 22.28
C ARG A 128 -9.99 -8.54 23.43
N TYR A 129 -10.51 -9.73 23.14
CA TYR A 129 -10.72 -10.76 24.14
C TYR A 129 -9.41 -11.32 24.68
N HIS A 130 -8.43 -11.60 23.79
CA HIS A 130 -7.09 -12.01 24.21
C HIS A 130 -6.41 -10.93 25.06
N ALA A 131 -6.44 -9.68 24.64
CA ALA A 131 -5.88 -8.57 25.41
C ALA A 131 -6.55 -8.43 26.80
N TYR A 132 -7.85 -8.72 26.90
CA TYR A 132 -8.56 -8.75 28.17
C TYR A 132 -8.06 -9.88 29.08
N ILE A 133 -7.92 -11.10 28.54
CA ILE A 133 -7.38 -12.24 29.29
C ILE A 133 -5.96 -11.95 29.77
N ASP A 134 -5.09 -11.46 28.89
CA ASP A 134 -3.70 -11.13 29.23
C ASP A 134 -3.63 -10.11 30.37
N ARG A 135 -4.52 -9.11 30.35
CA ARG A 135 -4.64 -8.13 31.44
C ARG A 135 -5.08 -8.79 32.75
N CYS A 136 -6.00 -9.75 32.70
CA CYS A 136 -6.47 -10.46 33.88
C CYS A 136 -5.37 -11.38 34.45
N ILE A 137 -4.63 -12.08 33.59
CA ILE A 137 -3.48 -12.90 33.96
C ILE A 137 -2.42 -12.02 34.62
N ALA A 138 -2.02 -10.93 33.97
CA ALA A 138 -1.01 -10.01 34.50
C ALA A 138 -1.40 -9.48 35.89
N LYS A 139 -2.65 -9.03 36.08
CA LYS A 139 -3.14 -8.59 37.40
C LYS A 139 -3.11 -9.69 38.46
N THR A 140 -3.30 -10.94 38.06
CA THR A 140 -3.29 -12.07 39.00
C THR A 140 -1.86 -12.42 39.39
N LEU A 141 -0.93 -12.38 38.44
CA LEU A 141 0.50 -12.57 38.67
C LEU A 141 1.06 -11.49 39.60
N THR A 142 0.78 -10.21 39.34
CA THR A 142 1.26 -9.12 40.22
C THR A 142 0.74 -9.27 41.65
N LYS A 143 -0.53 -9.65 41.83
CA LYS A 143 -1.09 -9.91 43.17
C LYS A 143 -0.42 -11.10 43.88
N LEU A 144 0.01 -12.11 43.13
CA LEU A 144 0.72 -13.26 43.70
C LEU A 144 2.15 -12.87 44.08
N GLU A 145 2.85 -12.10 43.24
CA GLU A 145 4.18 -11.56 43.53
C GLU A 145 4.15 -10.66 44.78
N GLU A 146 3.18 -9.75 44.89
CA GLU A 146 2.96 -8.92 46.08
C GLU A 146 2.76 -9.76 47.35
N ARG A 147 1.95 -10.82 47.29
CA ARG A 147 1.74 -11.74 48.42
C ARG A 147 2.98 -12.54 48.78
N HIS A 148 3.78 -12.92 47.79
CA HIS A 148 5.02 -13.65 48.02
C HIS A 148 6.05 -12.76 48.72
N SER A 149 6.20 -11.51 48.26
CA SER A 149 7.11 -10.53 48.90
C SER A 149 6.74 -10.27 50.36
N VAL A 150 5.45 -10.06 50.66
CA VAL A 150 4.98 -9.83 52.04
C VAL A 150 5.25 -11.04 52.96
N ARG A 151 5.25 -12.26 52.41
CA ARG A 151 5.48 -13.48 53.19
C ARG A 151 6.96 -13.70 53.51
N GLU A 152 7.87 -13.30 52.61
CA GLU A 152 9.31 -13.39 52.89
C GLU A 152 9.75 -12.37 53.96
N ASP A 153 9.13 -11.18 53.98
CA ASP A 153 9.42 -10.16 55.01
C ASP A 153 9.00 -10.59 56.43
N LEU A 154 7.94 -11.41 56.54
CA LEU A 154 7.46 -11.96 57.81
C LEU A 154 8.26 -13.19 58.29
N GLY A 155 8.99 -13.86 57.40
CA GLY A 155 9.79 -15.05 57.73
C GLY A 155 11.21 -14.76 58.23
N ASN A 156 11.69 -13.53 58.10
CA ASN A 156 13.04 -13.10 58.50
C ASN A 156 13.08 -12.28 59.81
N SER A 157 11.98 -12.24 60.58
CA SER A 157 11.88 -11.50 61.86
C SER A 157 11.78 -12.40 63.10
N GLU A 158 12.15 -13.69 63.01
CA GLU A 158 12.34 -14.59 64.16
C GLU A 158 13.82 -14.85 64.46
#